data_AF-A0A368FE94-F1
#
_entry.id   AF-A0A368FE94-F1
#
_cell.length_a   1.000
_cell.length_b   1.000
_cell.length_c   1.000
_cell.angle_alpha   90.00
_cell.angle_beta   90.00
_cell.angle_gamma   90.00
#
_symmetry.space_group_name_H-M   'P 1'
#
loop_
_entity.id
_entity.type
_entity.pdbx_description
1 polymer ?
#
loop_
_entity_poly.entity_id
_entity_poly.type
_entity_poly.pdbx_seq_one_letter_code
_entity_poly.pdbx_strand_id
1 'polypeptide(L)'
;MGYNKRALQAETPAVSLLEESVNATLLDMELTGDDLVTIWLEDGIINELLDQVDWTFEWMNEQLPVTSPVIPPDSREFLTTLCTQCYFQVNVGARGRPSLTATNSSLVLEK
;
A
#
# COMPACT_ATOMS: atom_id res chain seq x y z
N MET A 1 -14.12 57.77 -41.42
CA MET A 1 -12.85 57.18 -40.96
C MET A 1 -13.18 56.17 -39.88
N GLY A 2 -13.24 54.89 -40.24
CA GLY A 2 -13.55 53.79 -39.31
C GLY A 2 -12.27 53.24 -38.70
N TYR A 3 -12.21 53.17 -37.37
CA TYR A 3 -11.10 52.55 -36.65
C TYR A 3 -11.42 51.07 -36.39
N ASN A 4 -10.67 50.21 -37.07
CA ASN A 4 -10.67 48.76 -36.89
C ASN A 4 -10.01 48.40 -35.55
N LYS A 5 -10.77 47.92 -34.56
CA LYS A 5 -10.21 47.29 -33.36
C LYS A 5 -9.99 45.81 -33.67
N ARG A 6 -8.77 45.43 -34.08
CA ARG A 6 -8.33 44.03 -33.99
C ARG A 6 -7.99 43.76 -32.53
N ALA A 7 -8.80 42.92 -31.88
CA ALA A 7 -8.40 42.28 -30.62
C ALA A 7 -7.24 41.33 -30.92
N LEU A 8 -6.09 41.54 -30.28
CA LEU A 8 -5.05 40.51 -30.21
C LEU A 8 -5.58 39.41 -29.29
N GLN A 9 -5.89 38.26 -29.87
CA GLN A 9 -6.09 37.02 -29.14
C GLN A 9 -4.74 36.66 -28.49
N ALA A 10 -4.67 36.70 -27.16
CA ALA A 10 -3.52 36.14 -26.44
C ALA A 10 -3.67 34.62 -26.44
N GLU A 11 -2.94 33.94 -27.31
CA GLU A 11 -2.81 32.49 -27.27
C GLU A 11 -1.91 32.13 -26.07
N THR A 12 -2.53 31.75 -24.95
CA THR A 12 -1.82 31.07 -23.87
C THR A 12 -1.33 29.72 -24.38
N PRO A 13 -0.02 29.42 -24.37
CA PRO A 13 0.45 28.08 -24.68
C PRO A 13 -0.07 27.12 -23.61
N ALA A 14 -0.74 26.06 -24.04
CA ALA A 14 -1.03 24.93 -23.16
C ALA A 14 0.31 24.32 -22.76
N VAL A 15 0.74 24.60 -21.52
CA VAL A 15 1.91 23.95 -20.93
C VAL A 15 1.51 22.50 -20.68
N SER A 16 1.95 21.61 -21.57
CA SER A 16 1.84 20.17 -21.35
C SER A 16 2.88 19.78 -20.31
N LEU A 17 2.47 19.64 -19.04
CA LEU A 17 3.34 19.28 -17.90
C LEU A 17 3.65 17.77 -17.83
N LEU A 18 3.60 17.06 -18.94
CA LEU A 18 3.90 15.63 -19.00
C LEU A 18 5.11 15.39 -19.91
N GLU A 19 6.24 16.01 -19.54
CA GLU A 19 7.57 15.60 -20.01
C GLU A 19 8.31 14.91 -18.85
N GLU A 20 7.77 13.78 -18.40
CA GLU A 20 8.55 12.75 -17.74
C GLU A 20 7.78 11.45 -17.90
N SER A 21 8.46 10.33 -18.13
CA SER A 21 7.83 9.01 -18.15
C SER A 21 7.31 8.70 -16.76
N VAL A 22 6.14 9.23 -16.43
CA VAL A 22 5.42 8.88 -15.22
C VAL A 22 4.98 7.45 -15.42
N ASN A 23 5.46 6.54 -14.56
CA ASN A 23 4.86 5.22 -14.39
C ASN A 23 3.41 5.48 -13.93
N ALA A 24 2.51 5.64 -14.89
CA ALA A 24 1.16 6.11 -14.65
C ALA A 24 0.29 4.91 -14.30
N THR A 25 -0.20 4.88 -13.06
CA THR A 25 -1.25 3.95 -12.66
C THR A 25 -2.57 4.45 -13.26
N LEU A 26 -3.16 3.65 -14.15
CA LEU A 26 -4.48 3.94 -14.72
C LEU A 26 -5.54 3.65 -13.66
N LEU A 27 -6.29 4.69 -13.26
CA LEU A 27 -7.44 4.59 -12.36
C LEU A 27 -8.69 4.87 -13.19
N ASP A 28 -9.53 3.85 -13.37
CA ASP A 28 -10.84 4.03 -14.00
C ASP A 28 -11.87 4.44 -12.94
N MET A 29 -12.56 5.56 -13.19
CA MET A 29 -13.50 6.15 -12.25
C MET A 29 -14.81 6.44 -12.98
N GLU A 30 -15.80 5.59 -12.73
CA GLU A 30 -17.16 5.76 -13.23
C GLU A 30 -18.04 6.31 -12.09
N LEU A 31 -18.74 7.42 -12.35
CA LEU A 31 -19.66 8.05 -11.39
C LEU A 31 -21.09 7.98 -11.94
N THR A 32 -21.97 7.27 -11.24
CA THR A 32 -23.39 7.13 -11.61
C THR A 32 -24.32 7.76 -10.57
N GLY A 33 -25.33 8.52 -11.00
CA GLY A 33 -26.42 8.98 -10.14
C GLY A 33 -26.00 9.90 -8.97
N ASP A 34 -26.43 9.55 -7.76
CA ASP A 34 -26.18 10.28 -6.48
C ASP A 34 -24.92 9.77 -5.74
N ASP A 35 -24.03 9.04 -6.40
CA ASP A 35 -22.98 8.28 -5.72
C ASP A 35 -21.79 9.11 -5.20
N LEU A 36 -21.44 8.82 -3.95
CA LEU A 36 -20.12 9.03 -3.34
C LEU A 36 -19.12 8.10 -4.04
N VAL A 37 -17.97 8.65 -4.44
CA VAL A 37 -16.89 8.00 -5.23
C VAL A 37 -16.67 6.52 -4.88
N THR A 38 -16.81 5.64 -5.87
CA THR A 38 -16.45 4.21 -5.78
C THR A 38 -15.15 3.96 -6.53
N ILE A 39 -14.19 3.28 -5.90
CA ILE A 39 -12.86 2.98 -6.46
C ILE A 39 -12.70 1.47 -6.60
N TRP A 40 -12.36 1.02 -7.80
CA TRP A 40 -12.02 -0.37 -8.09
C TRP A 40 -10.50 -0.53 -8.18
N LEU A 41 -9.95 -1.50 -7.45
CA LEU A 41 -8.52 -1.79 -7.44
C LEU A 41 -8.29 -3.26 -7.74
N GLU A 42 -7.45 -3.53 -8.74
CA GLU A 42 -6.99 -4.87 -9.05
C GLU A 42 -5.91 -5.31 -8.06
N ASP A 43 -5.87 -6.61 -7.75
CA ASP A 43 -4.82 -7.19 -6.91
C ASP A 43 -3.43 -7.04 -7.56
N GLY A 44 -3.35 -6.98 -8.88
CA GLY A 44 -2.15 -6.64 -9.64
C GLY A 44 -1.51 -5.32 -9.19
N ILE A 45 -2.29 -4.26 -9.03
CA ILE A 45 -1.80 -2.94 -8.58
C ILE A 45 -1.22 -3.05 -7.17
N ILE A 46 -1.90 -3.76 -6.27
CA ILE A 46 -1.41 -3.93 -4.90
C ILE A 46 -0.11 -4.73 -4.91
N ASN A 47 -0.04 -5.79 -5.70
CA ASN A 47 1.17 -6.57 -5.86
C ASN A 47 2.32 -5.70 -6.39
N GLU A 48 2.13 -4.86 -7.40
CA GLU A 48 3.17 -3.94 -7.87
C GLU A 48 3.66 -2.96 -6.79
N LEU A 49 2.77 -2.52 -5.88
CA LEU A 49 3.17 -1.72 -4.73
C LEU A 49 3.98 -2.55 -3.72
N LEU A 50 3.59 -3.81 -3.48
CA LEU A 50 4.36 -4.73 -2.64
C LEU A 50 5.74 -5.01 -3.22
N ASP A 51 5.96 -4.93 -4.53
CA ASP A 51 7.28 -5.07 -5.16
C ASP A 51 8.26 -3.95 -4.82
N GLN A 52 7.76 -2.76 -4.49
CA GLN A 52 8.60 -1.60 -4.20
C GLN A 52 9.16 -1.63 -2.76
N VAL A 53 8.63 -2.51 -1.93
CA VAL A 53 8.96 -2.63 -0.51
C VAL A 53 10.14 -3.59 -0.35
N ASP A 54 11.19 -3.16 0.36
CA ASP A 54 12.27 -4.08 0.75
C ASP A 54 11.84 -4.91 1.97
N TRP A 55 11.29 -6.10 1.68
CA TRP A 55 10.83 -7.07 2.67
C TRP A 55 11.94 -7.75 3.46
N THR A 56 13.20 -7.53 3.10
CA THR A 56 14.37 -8.14 3.76
C THR A 56 15.10 -7.20 4.70
N PHE A 57 14.72 -5.91 4.69
CA PHE A 57 15.35 -4.90 5.50
C PHE A 57 15.02 -5.03 6.99
N GLU A 58 15.86 -4.45 7.85
CA GLU A 58 15.72 -4.55 9.31
C GLU A 58 14.39 -4.00 9.86
N TRP A 59 13.75 -3.04 9.19
CA TRP A 59 12.46 -2.47 9.62
C TRP A 59 11.31 -3.48 9.53
N MET A 60 11.49 -4.57 8.77
CA MET A 60 10.55 -5.69 8.68
C MET A 60 10.75 -6.73 9.79
N ASN A 61 11.73 -6.53 10.68
CA ASN A 61 11.99 -7.39 11.82
C ASN A 61 11.51 -6.72 13.11
N GLU A 62 10.76 -7.47 13.90
CA GLU A 62 10.24 -7.04 15.19
C GLU A 62 10.60 -8.08 16.26
N GLN A 63 10.99 -7.61 17.44
CA GLN A 63 11.23 -8.45 18.60
C GLN A 63 10.10 -8.27 19.61
N LEU A 64 9.31 -9.31 19.79
CA LEU A 64 8.19 -9.31 20.70
C LEU A 64 8.59 -9.98 22.03
N PRO A 65 8.47 -9.29 23.18
CA PRO A 65 8.67 -9.94 24.45
C PRO A 65 7.59 -11.00 24.66
N VAL A 66 7.90 -12.11 25.33
CA VAL A 66 6.88 -13.12 25.65
C VAL A 66 5.75 -12.56 26.51
N THR A 67 5.96 -11.47 27.26
CA THR A 67 4.88 -10.78 27.98
C THR A 67 3.92 -9.99 27.08
N SER A 68 4.17 -9.92 25.77
CA SER A 68 3.34 -9.17 24.83
C SER A 68 1.90 -9.67 24.81
N PRO A 69 0.89 -8.77 24.76
CA PRO A 69 -0.51 -9.15 24.61
C PRO A 69 -0.84 -9.72 23.23
N VAL A 70 0.06 -9.56 22.24
CA VAL A 70 -0.09 -10.09 20.88
C VAL A 70 0.11 -11.62 20.87
N ILE A 71 0.84 -12.15 21.84
CA ILE A 71 1.07 -13.60 21.97
C ILE A 71 -0.13 -14.21 22.70
N PRO A 72 -0.77 -15.27 22.15
CA PRO A 72 -1.87 -15.96 22.80
C PRO A 72 -1.53 -16.41 24.23
N PRO A 73 -2.45 -16.29 25.19
CA PRO A 73 -2.19 -16.61 26.60
C PRO A 73 -1.59 -18.00 26.82
N ASP A 74 -2.14 -19.03 26.17
CA ASP A 74 -1.68 -20.42 26.31
C ASP A 74 -0.20 -20.59 25.91
N SER A 75 0.20 -20.01 24.78
CA SER A 75 1.59 -20.00 24.32
C SER A 75 2.49 -19.24 25.30
N ARG A 76 1.98 -18.16 25.87
CA ARG A 76 2.68 -17.34 26.86
C ARG A 76 2.97 -18.11 28.14
N GLU A 77 1.96 -18.75 28.69
CA GLU A 77 2.08 -19.60 29.87
C GLU A 77 3.08 -20.72 29.62
N PHE A 78 2.94 -21.44 28.51
CA PHE A 78 3.86 -22.49 28.12
C PHE A 78 5.32 -22.00 28.06
N LEU A 79 5.60 -20.91 27.34
CA LEU A 79 6.95 -20.36 27.21
C LEU A 79 7.54 -19.93 28.56
N THR A 80 6.72 -19.36 29.46
CA THR A 80 7.17 -19.01 30.82
C THR A 80 7.47 -20.22 31.70
N THR A 81 6.87 -21.39 31.43
CA THR A 81 7.17 -22.63 32.18
C THR A 81 8.50 -23.27 31.80
N LEU A 82 9.02 -22.99 30.60
CA LEU A 82 10.27 -23.61 30.11
C LEU A 82 11.50 -23.17 30.91
N CYS A 83 11.49 -21.97 31.48
CA CYS A 83 12.55 -21.47 32.34
C CYS A 83 12.05 -20.29 33.18
N THR A 84 12.11 -20.41 34.51
CA THR A 84 11.59 -19.42 35.46
C THR A 84 12.43 -18.14 35.58
N GLN A 85 13.64 -18.13 35.01
CA GLN A 85 14.58 -16.99 35.06
C GLN A 85 14.97 -16.48 33.67
N CYS A 86 14.37 -17.03 32.60
CA CYS A 86 14.73 -16.66 31.24
C CYS A 86 13.80 -15.57 30.73
N TYR A 87 14.39 -14.60 30.02
CA TYR A 87 13.64 -13.66 29.22
C TYR A 87 13.58 -14.19 27.79
N PHE A 88 12.39 -14.60 27.36
CA PHE A 88 12.15 -15.06 26.00
C PHE A 88 11.71 -13.88 25.12
N GLN A 89 12.30 -13.81 23.93
CA GLN A 89 11.89 -12.90 22.86
C GLN A 89 11.53 -13.71 21.62
N VAL A 90 10.46 -13.29 20.95
CA VAL A 90 10.01 -13.85 19.70
C VAL A 90 10.44 -12.90 18.59
N ASN A 91 11.29 -13.38 17.70
CA ASN A 91 11.71 -12.61 16.52
C ASN A 91 10.75 -12.91 15.38
N VAL A 92 10.04 -11.89 14.94
CA VAL A 92 9.16 -11.94 13.78
C VAL A 92 9.83 -11.14 12.67
N GLY A 93 9.85 -11.70 11.46
CA GLY A 93 10.46 -11.04 10.32
C GLY A 93 9.78 -11.47 9.04
N ALA A 94 9.65 -10.54 8.09
CA ALA A 94 9.34 -10.93 6.73
C ALA A 94 10.50 -11.76 6.14
N ARG A 95 10.18 -12.70 5.26
CA ARG A 95 11.20 -13.52 4.56
C ARG A 95 10.88 -13.53 3.07
N GLY A 96 10.92 -12.35 2.48
CA GLY A 96 10.48 -12.14 1.10
C GLY A 96 9.08 -11.54 1.01
N ARG A 97 8.77 -11.12 -0.21
CA ARG A 97 7.54 -10.42 -0.58
C ARG A 97 6.33 -11.34 -0.47
N PRO A 98 5.23 -10.89 0.17
CA PRO A 98 3.97 -11.59 0.10
C PRO A 98 3.25 -11.31 -1.23
N SER A 99 2.43 -12.26 -1.67
CA SER A 99 1.51 -12.08 -2.80
C SER A 99 0.08 -11.91 -2.29
N LEU A 100 -0.62 -10.92 -2.83
CA LEU A 100 -2.03 -10.70 -2.55
C LEU A 100 -2.89 -11.25 -3.69
N THR A 101 -3.96 -11.96 -3.35
CA THR A 101 -4.96 -12.44 -4.32
C THR A 101 -6.34 -12.03 -3.87
N ALA A 102 -7.07 -11.35 -4.76
CA ALA A 102 -8.47 -11.02 -4.54
C ALA A 102 -9.36 -12.16 -5.02
N THR A 103 -10.16 -12.70 -4.11
CA THR A 103 -11.21 -13.67 -4.40
C THR A 103 -12.56 -13.00 -4.32
N ASN A 104 -13.61 -13.65 -4.83
CA ASN A 104 -14.98 -13.09 -4.83
C ASN A 104 -15.51 -12.68 -3.44
N SER A 105 -14.92 -13.20 -2.36
CA SER A 105 -15.37 -12.96 -0.98
C SER A 105 -14.27 -12.52 -0.01
N SER A 106 -13.00 -12.48 -0.43
CA SER A 106 -11.89 -12.22 0.49
C SER A 106 -10.61 -11.77 -0.21
N LEU A 107 -9.74 -11.12 0.55
CA LEU A 107 -8.35 -10.86 0.17
C LEU A 107 -7.48 -11.88 0.91
N VAL A 108 -6.68 -12.63 0.17
CA VAL A 108 -5.74 -13.61 0.72
C VAL A 108 -4.33 -13.07 0.54
N LEU A 109 -3.55 -13.07 1.62
CA LEU A 109 -2.13 -12.72 1.60
C LEU A 109 -1.33 -13.99 1.83
N GLU A 110 -0.58 -14.40 0.82
CA GLU A 110 0.29 -15.58 0.84
C GLU A 110 1.75 -15.18 0.75
N LYS A 111 2.63 -16.15 0.98
CA LYS A 111 4.08 -15.98 0.90
C LYS A 111 4.70 -17.14 0.13
#